data_AF-A0AAD9U067-F1
#
_entry.id   AF-A0AAD9U067-F1
#
_cell.length_a   1.000
_cell.length_b   1.000
_cell.length_c   1.000
_cell.angle_alpha   90.00
_cell.angle_beta   90.00
_cell.angle_gamma   90.00
#
_symmetry.space_group_name_H-M   'P 1'
#
loop_
_entity.id
_entity.type
_entity.pdbx_description
1 polymer ?
#
loop_
_entity_poly.entity_id
_entity_poly.type
_entity_poly.pdbx_seq_one_letter_code
_entity_poly.pdbx_strand_id
1 'polypeptide(L)'
;MLLFSIDSWWVVLLRHITSMLGHLDFVQEILNRKPELAGELDARKSSSLHLATARGYLEIVKILASVNPEMCFPRDCDGRNPLHISI
;
A
#
# COMPACT_ATOMS: atom_id res chain seq x y z
N MET A 1 -20.64 22.02 0.10
CA MET A 1 -19.31 22.54 0.49
C MET A 1 -18.32 21.41 0.25
N LEU A 2 -17.81 21.32 -0.99
CA LEU A 2 -16.92 20.25 -1.43
C LEU A 2 -15.50 20.62 -1.00
N LEU A 3 -15.08 20.14 0.18
CA LEU A 3 -13.66 20.06 0.48
C LEU A 3 -13.12 18.90 -0.34
N PHE A 4 -12.55 19.24 -1.50
CA PHE A 4 -11.66 18.36 -2.23
C PHE A 4 -10.62 17.83 -1.23
N SER A 5 -10.63 16.51 -1.05
CA SER A 5 -9.74 15.76 -0.16
C SER A 5 -8.28 16.11 -0.50
N ILE A 6 -7.64 16.84 0.41
CA ILE A 6 -6.25 17.28 0.31
C ILE A 6 -5.26 16.10 0.51
N ASP A 7 -5.77 14.88 0.69
CA ASP A 7 -5.01 13.65 0.92
C ASP A 7 -4.82 12.77 -0.33
N SER A 8 -5.26 13.26 -1.50
CA SER A 8 -5.16 12.52 -2.77
C SER A 8 -3.72 12.38 -3.31
N TRP A 9 -2.75 13.12 -2.77
CA TRP A 9 -1.34 13.00 -3.17
C TRP A 9 -0.67 11.71 -2.67
N TRP A 10 -1.11 11.17 -1.53
CA TRP A 10 -0.54 9.94 -0.97
C TRP A 10 -0.94 8.69 -1.77
N VAL A 11 -2.17 8.63 -2.27
CA VAL A 11 -2.65 7.54 -3.15
C VAL A 11 -1.91 7.55 -4.50
N VAL A 12 -1.58 8.74 -5.00
CA VAL A 12 -0.76 8.91 -6.21
C VAL A 12 0.70 8.50 -5.97
N LEU A 13 1.27 8.86 -4.81
CA LEU A 13 2.61 8.43 -4.39
C LEU A 13 2.69 6.91 -4.30
N LEU A 14 1.65 6.25 -3.78
CA LEU A 14 1.60 4.79 -3.65
C LEU A 14 1.43 4.07 -4.99
N ARG A 15 0.65 4.64 -5.92
CA ARG A 15 0.63 4.22 -7.32
C ARG A 15 1.98 4.39 -8.00
N HIS A 16 2.73 5.45 -7.66
CA HIS A 16 4.10 5.63 -8.16
C HIS A 16 5.08 4.62 -7.56
N ILE A 17 5.06 4.42 -6.24
CA ILE A 17 5.85 3.42 -5.51
C ILE A 17 5.69 2.03 -6.14
N THR A 18 4.46 1.66 -6.46
CA THR A 18 4.19 0.38 -7.13
C THR A 18 4.53 0.40 -8.62
N SER A 19 4.42 1.52 -9.33
CA SER A 19 4.81 1.58 -10.76
C SER A 19 6.33 1.47 -11.01
N MET A 20 7.16 1.65 -9.98
CA MET A 20 8.59 1.78 -10.12
C MET A 20 9.31 0.48 -9.73
N LEU A 21 9.38 -0.47 -10.67
CA LEU A 21 10.35 -1.56 -10.66
C LEU A 21 11.76 -0.96 -10.49
N GLY A 22 12.34 -1.05 -9.28
CA GLY A 22 13.71 -0.63 -9.00
C GLY A 22 13.92 0.39 -7.88
N HIS A 23 12.85 0.88 -7.24
CA HIS A 23 12.97 1.93 -6.21
C HIS A 23 12.69 1.42 -4.78
N LEU A 24 13.18 0.23 -4.43
CA LEU A 24 13.05 -0.33 -3.07
C LEU A 24 13.59 0.63 -1.99
N ASP A 25 14.74 1.25 -2.26
CA ASP A 25 15.37 2.22 -1.35
C ASP A 25 14.44 3.42 -1.09
N PHE A 26 13.69 3.86 -2.09
CA PHE A 26 12.74 4.96 -1.95
C PHE A 26 11.52 4.55 -1.11
N VAL A 27 11.01 3.33 -1.30
CA VAL A 27 9.93 2.78 -0.48
C VAL A 27 10.36 2.70 0.98
N GLN A 28 11.57 2.20 1.21
CA GLN A 28 12.13 2.07 2.55
C GLN A 28 12.36 3.43 3.20
N GLU A 29 12.93 4.41 2.49
CA GLU A 29 13.14 5.77 3.00
C GLU A 29 11.82 6.47 3.35
N ILE A 30 10.77 6.31 2.53
CA ILE A 30 9.45 6.86 2.83
C ILE A 30 8.85 6.20 4.07
N LEU A 31 8.86 4.88 4.15
CA LEU A 31 8.27 4.15 5.27
C LEU A 31 9.06 4.37 6.57
N ASN A 32 10.38 4.60 6.49
CA ASN A 32 11.19 5.01 7.62
C ASN A 32 10.78 6.40 8.15
N ARG A 33 10.43 7.33 7.26
CA ARG A 33 9.99 8.68 7.64
C ARG A 33 8.53 8.73 8.07
N LYS A 34 7.69 7.88 7.50
CA LYS A 34 6.22 7.88 7.66
C LYS A 34 5.66 6.45 7.66
N PRO A 35 5.87 5.68 8.73
CA PRO A 35 5.38 4.30 8.83
C PRO A 35 3.86 4.20 8.80
N GLU A 36 3.14 5.24 9.20
CA GLU A 36 1.67 5.33 9.16
C GLU A 36 1.11 5.06 7.76
N LEU A 37 1.85 5.37 6.70
CA LEU A 37 1.45 5.15 5.32
C LEU A 37 1.25 3.67 4.97
N ALA A 38 1.89 2.75 5.71
CA ALA A 38 1.67 1.32 5.52
C ALA A 38 0.23 0.91 5.89
N GLY A 39 -0.41 1.62 6.83
CA GLY A 39 -1.75 1.34 7.35
C GLY A 39 -2.90 1.98 6.58
N GLU A 40 -2.60 2.88 5.65
CA GLU A 40 -3.62 3.63 4.91
C GLU A 40 -4.41 2.75 3.93
N LEU A 41 -5.70 3.07 3.80
CA LEU A 41 -6.63 2.40 2.90
C LEU A 41 -7.14 3.37 1.83
N ASP A 42 -7.19 2.91 0.59
CA ASP A 42 -7.79 3.69 -0.49
C ASP A 42 -9.35 3.67 -0.43
N ALA A 43 -9.98 4.33 -1.40
CA ALA A 43 -11.45 4.37 -1.52
C ALA A 43 -12.11 2.98 -1.69
N ARG A 44 -11.34 1.96 -2.08
CA ARG A 44 -11.78 0.55 -2.19
C ARG A 44 -11.42 -0.26 -0.95
N LYS A 45 -11.02 0.39 0.14
CA LYS A 45 -10.49 -0.25 1.35
C LYS A 45 -9.26 -1.12 1.06
N SER A 46 -8.56 -0.87 -0.05
CA SER A 46 -7.34 -1.59 -0.41
C SER A 46 -6.14 -0.90 0.23
N SER A 47 -5.29 -1.70 0.87
CA SER A 47 -4.03 -1.22 1.43
C SER A 47 -2.91 -1.26 0.39
N SER A 48 -1.79 -0.64 0.75
CA SER A 48 -0.50 -0.79 0.07
C SER A 48 -0.13 -2.26 -0.18
N LEU A 49 -0.42 -3.14 0.79
CA LEU A 49 -0.14 -4.57 0.71
C LEU A 49 -1.04 -5.27 -0.32
N HIS A 50 -2.31 -4.90 -0.45
CA HIS A 50 -3.19 -5.43 -1.50
C HIS A 50 -2.61 -5.13 -2.90
N LEU A 51 -2.17 -3.90 -3.12
CA LEU A 51 -1.66 -3.44 -4.41
C LEU A 51 -0.30 -4.05 -4.77
N ALA A 52 0.58 -4.24 -3.79
CA ALA A 52 1.88 -4.87 -3.99
C ALA A 52 1.73 -6.37 -4.29
N THR A 53 0.85 -7.06 -3.56
CA THR A 53 0.56 -8.48 -3.76
C THR A 53 -0.09 -8.75 -5.12
N ALA A 54 -1.08 -7.95 -5.51
CA ALA A 54 -1.76 -8.05 -6.81
C ALA A 54 -0.81 -7.85 -8.01
N ARG A 55 0.35 -7.21 -7.80
CA ARG A 55 1.39 -6.98 -8.82
C ARG A 55 2.58 -7.93 -8.71
N GLY A 56 2.60 -8.83 -7.72
CA GLY A 56 3.72 -9.75 -7.50
C GLY A 56 5.02 -9.08 -7.01
N TYR A 57 4.95 -7.89 -6.41
CA TYR A 57 6.14 -7.19 -5.92
C TYR A 57 6.60 -7.73 -4.56
N LEU A 58 7.17 -8.92 -4.57
CA LEU A 58 7.52 -9.68 -3.37
C LEU A 58 8.37 -8.89 -2.36
N GLU A 59 9.37 -8.14 -2.81
CA GLU A 59 10.23 -7.37 -1.90
C GLU A 59 9.49 -6.19 -1.25
N ILE A 60 8.59 -5.54 -1.98
CA ILE A 60 7.72 -4.48 -1.42
C ILE A 60 6.73 -5.09 -0.42
N VAL A 61 6.17 -6.26 -0.73
CA VAL A 61 5.28 -7.01 0.18
C VAL A 61 5.98 -7.31 1.50
N LYS A 62 7.24 -7.78 1.46
CA LYS A 62 8.04 -8.04 2.66
C LYS A 62 8.26 -6.78 3.49
N ILE A 63 8.62 -5.66 2.86
CA ILE A 63 8.84 -4.39 3.57
C ILE A 63 7.54 -3.93 4.23
N LEU A 64 6.44 -3.86 3.48
CA LEU A 64 5.15 -3.41 4.00
C LEU A 64 4.63 -4.30 5.14
N ALA A 65 4.75 -5.61 5.00
CA ALA A 65 4.36 -6.56 6.05
C ALA A 65 5.25 -6.43 7.30
N SER A 66 6.53 -6.06 7.15
CA SER A 66 7.43 -5.84 8.28
C SER A 66 7.10 -4.55 9.04
N VAL A 67 6.67 -3.50 8.33
CA VAL A 67 6.32 -2.20 8.93
C VAL A 67 4.96 -2.25 9.62
N ASN A 68 3.97 -2.91 9.02
CA ASN A 68 2.65 -3.06 9.60
C ASN A 68 2.04 -4.44 9.32
N PRO A 69 2.34 -5.44 10.16
CA PRO A 69 1.86 -6.82 9.99
C PRO A 69 0.33 -6.94 10.00
N GLU A 70 -0.36 -6.04 10.70
CA GLU A 70 -1.82 -6.04 10.81
C GLU A 70 -2.49 -5.84 9.45
N MET A 71 -1.80 -5.24 8.47
CA MET A 71 -2.33 -5.01 7.13
C MET A 71 -2.48 -6.28 6.29
N CYS A 72 -2.08 -7.44 6.82
CA CYS A 72 -2.37 -8.75 6.24
C CYS A 72 -3.85 -9.17 6.39
N PHE A 73 -4.60 -8.56 7.31
CA PHE A 73 -5.95 -8.99 7.68
C PHE A 73 -7.11 -8.16 7.11
N PRO A 74 -7.01 -6.82 6.95
CA PRO A 74 -8.06 -6.00 6.39
C PRO A 74 -8.57 -6.53 5.06
N ARG A 75 -9.89 -6.41 4.87
CA ARG A 75 -10.57 -6.82 3.65
C ARG A 75 -10.90 -5.59 2.81
N ASP A 76 -10.62 -5.68 1.53
CA ASP A 76 -11.06 -4.71 0.52
C ASP A 76 -12.60 -4.70 0.38
N CYS A 77 -13.12 -3.86 -0.52
CA CYS A 77 -14.55 -3.80 -0.82
C CYS A 77 -15.13 -5.11 -1.37
N ASP A 78 -14.30 -6.00 -1.90
CA ASP A 78 -14.68 -7.32 -2.40
C ASP A 78 -14.57 -8.41 -1.32
N GLY A 79 -14.25 -8.03 -0.08
CA GLY A 79 -14.12 -8.96 1.04
C GLY A 79 -12.81 -9.75 1.03
N ARG A 80 -11.84 -9.38 0.20
CA ARG A 80 -10.55 -10.05 0.03
C ARG A 80 -9.48 -9.35 0.86
N ASN A 81 -8.66 -10.13 1.55
CA ASN A 81 -7.41 -9.62 2.14
C ASN A 81 -6.27 -9.74 1.11
N PRO A 82 -5.07 -9.20 1.38
CA PRO A 82 -3.95 -9.25 0.43
C PRO A 82 -3.59 -10.65 -0.05
N LEU A 83 -3.68 -11.67 0.82
CA LEU A 83 -3.40 -13.07 0.48
C LEU A 83 -4.39 -13.65 -0.54
N HIS A 84 -5.63 -13.17 -0.62
CA HIS A 84 -6.58 -13.63 -1.64
C HIS A 84 -6.25 -13.09 -3.04
N ILE A 85 -5.43 -12.03 -3.14
CA ILE A 85 -5.12 -11.33 -4.38
C ILE A 85 -3.70 -11.70 -4.89
N SER A 86 -3.02 -12.64 -4.24
CA SER A 86 -1.71 -13.10 -4.71
C SER A 86 -1.83 -13.76 -6.08
N ILE A 87 -0.94 -13.37 -6.99
CA ILE A 87 -0.78 -14.02 -8.30
C ILE A 87 -0.01 -15.34 -8.19
#